data_AF-A0A2E5MD94-F1
#
_entry.id   AF-A0A2E5MD94-F1
#
_cell.length_a   1.000
_cell.length_b   1.000
_cell.length_c   1.000
_cell.angle_alpha   90.00
_cell.angle_beta   90.00
_cell.angle_gamma   90.00
#
_symmetry.space_group_name_H-M   'P 1'
#
loop_
_entity.id
_entity.type
_entity.pdbx_description
1 polymer ?
#
loop_
_entity_poly.entity_id
_entity_poly.type
_entity_poly.pdbx_seq_one_letter_code
_entity_poly.pdbx_strand_id
1 'polypeptide(L)' 'RTADKLQKQALSSGQGYFSSNAKELYFGLKEADTIDQIDILWPSGLHQSFQNIPARQTIYIVEGESLYQNTLILDQKK' A
#
# COMPACT_ATOMS: atom_id res chain seq x y z
N ARG A 1 21.68 -15.79 -4.54
CA ARG A 1 20.34 -16.41 -4.61
C ARG A 1 19.35 -15.38 -4.13
N THR A 2 18.70 -14.68 -5.06
CA THR A 2 17.72 -13.63 -4.79
C THR A 2 16.46 -14.34 -4.32
N ALA A 3 16.36 -14.57 -3.01
CA ALA A 3 15.19 -15.21 -2.43
C ALA A 3 13.97 -14.32 -2.70
N ASP A 4 12.93 -14.89 -3.32
CA ASP A 4 11.59 -14.34 -3.40
C ASP A 4 11.19 -13.67 -2.07
N LYS A 5 11.21 -12.34 -2.04
CA LYS A 5 10.86 -11.57 -0.83
C LYS A 5 9.37 -11.27 -0.86
N LEU A 6 8.57 -12.21 -0.39
CA LEU A 6 7.17 -11.94 -0.08
C LEU A 6 7.10 -11.15 1.25
N GLN A 7 6.57 -9.93 1.21
CA GLN A 7 6.23 -9.16 2.41
C GLN A 7 4.72 -9.03 2.54
N LYS A 8 4.19 -9.35 3.71
CA LYS A 8 2.77 -9.22 4.03
C LYS A 8 2.61 -8.35 5.25
N GLN A 9 1.80 -7.31 5.13
CA GLN A 9 1.41 -6.45 6.25
C GLN A 9 -0.11 -6.33 6.24
N ALA A 10 -0.70 -6.35 7.44
CA ALA A 10 -2.12 -6.12 7.63
C ALA A 10 -2.28 -4.85 8.46
N LEU A 11 -3.07 -3.91 7.96
CA LEU A 11 -3.47 -2.73 8.71
C LEU A 11 -4.97 -2.84 8.98
N SER A 12 -5.34 -2.77 10.25
CA SER A 12 -6.73 -2.58 10.66
C SER A 12 -6.85 -1.18 11.25
N SER A 13 -7.51 -0.27 10.53
CA SER A 13 -7.87 1.05 11.06
C SER A 13 -9.10 0.89 11.96
N GLY A 14 -8.91 0.40 13.18
CA GLY A 14 -9.95 0.43 14.20
C GLY A 14 -10.20 1.86 14.68
N GLN A 15 -11.46 2.29 14.76
CA GLN A 15 -11.84 3.48 15.53
C GLN A 15 -12.13 3.06 16.97
N GLY A 16 -11.08 2.94 17.78
CA GLY A 16 -11.19 2.86 19.24
C GLY A 16 -10.91 4.24 19.84
N TYR A 17 -11.68 4.65 20.84
CA TYR A 17 -11.50 5.90 21.60
C TYR A 17 -9.99 6.14 21.87
N PHE A 18 -9.41 7.22 21.29
CA PHE A 18 -7.99 7.62 21.35
C PHE A 18 -6.92 6.86 20.55
N SER A 19 -7.23 5.83 19.75
CA SER A 19 -6.21 5.11 18.95
C SER A 19 -6.40 5.34 17.45
N SER A 20 -5.61 6.23 16.87
CA SER A 20 -5.48 6.38 15.41
C SER A 20 -4.33 5.49 14.94
N ASN A 21 -4.61 4.25 14.55
CA ASN A 21 -3.57 3.41 13.94
C ASN A 21 -3.11 4.04 12.61
N ALA A 22 -1.79 4.06 12.40
CA ALA A 22 -1.13 4.67 11.24
C ALA A 22 -1.80 4.24 9.93
N LYS A 23 -2.22 5.21 9.11
CA LYS A 23 -2.96 4.98 7.84
C LYS A 23 -2.05 4.47 6.70
N GLU A 24 -0.78 4.23 6.97
CA GLU A 24 0.25 3.99 5.96
C GLU A 24 1.04 2.72 6.29
N LEU A 25 1.30 1.92 5.26
CA LEU A 25 2.13 0.72 5.33
C LEU A 25 3.43 0.94 4.55
N TYR A 26 4.56 0.61 5.18
CA TYR A 26 5.88 0.80 4.60
C TYR A 26 6.50 -0.56 4.29
N PHE A 27 6.78 -0.83 3.01
CA PHE A 27 7.42 -2.07 2.57
C PHE A 27 8.89 -1.82 2.24
N GLY A 28 9.78 -2.58 2.88
CA GLY A 28 11.23 -2.44 2.69
C GLY A 28 11.69 -3.21 1.44
N LEU A 29 11.78 -2.53 0.30
CA LEU A 29 12.12 -3.13 -1.01
C LEU A 29 13.63 -3.22 -1.30
N LYS A 30 14.48 -2.75 -0.39
CA LYS A 30 15.96 -2.69 -0.54
C LYS A 30 16.37 -1.97 -1.83
N GLU A 31 17.01 -2.68 -2.76
CA GLU A 31 17.52 -2.16 -4.04
C GLU A 31 16.57 -2.44 -5.21
N ALA A 32 15.40 -3.04 -4.97
CA ALA A 32 14.43 -3.29 -6.03
C ALA A 32 13.82 -1.98 -6.54
N ASP A 33 13.84 -1.81 -7.87
CA ASP A 33 13.29 -0.63 -8.56
C ASP A 33 11.81 -0.80 -8.92
N THR A 34 11.31 -2.04 -8.92
CA THR A 34 9.94 -2.40 -9.28
C THR A 34 9.37 -3.43 -8.33
N ILE A 35 8.06 -3.35 -8.10
CA ILE A 35 7.26 -4.33 -7.36
C ILE A 35 6.53 -5.19 -8.39
N ASP A 36 6.74 -6.51 -8.34
CA ASP A 36 6.12 -7.44 -9.27
C ASP A 36 4.59 -7.48 -9.09
N GLN A 37 4.13 -7.60 -7.84
CA GLN A 37 2.71 -7.68 -7.50
C GLN A 37 2.41 -7.11 -6.10
N ILE A 38 1.26 -6.45 -5.99
CA ILE A 38 0.64 -6.00 -4.74
C ILE A 38 -0.75 -6.63 -4.68
N ASP A 39 -1.03 -7.37 -3.61
CA ASP A 39 -2.36 -7.93 -3.34
C ASP A 39 -2.96 -7.30 -2.10
N ILE A 40 -4.21 -6.85 -2.21
CA ILE A 40 -4.95 -6.17 -1.15
C ILE A 40 -6.27 -6.89 -0.94
N LEU A 41 -6.45 -7.36 0.29
CA LEU A 41 -7.72 -7.90 0.76
C LEU A 41 -8.40 -6.85 1.63
N TRP A 42 -9.52 -6.34 1.15
CA TRP A 42 -10.29 -5.31 1.84
C TRP A 42 -11.25 -5.90 2.89
N PRO A 43 -11.67 -5.10 3.89
CA PRO A 43 -12.66 -5.53 4.88
C PRO A 43 -14.02 -5.94 4.29
N SER A 44 -14.41 -5.40 3.12
CA SER A 44 -15.62 -5.84 2.41
C SER A 44 -15.52 -7.26 1.84
N GLY A 45 -14.31 -7.82 1.79
CA GLY A 45 -13.99 -9.06 1.08
C GLY A 45 -13.53 -8.84 -0.37
N LEU A 46 -13.49 -7.60 -0.88
CA LEU A 46 -12.92 -7.32 -2.19
C LEU A 46 -11.42 -7.65 -2.22
N HIS A 47 -10.98 -8.30 -3.30
CA HIS A 47 -9.58 -8.54 -3.57
C HIS A 47 -9.13 -7.67 -4.75
N GLN A 48 -8.07 -6.89 -4.56
CA GLN A 48 -7.45 -6.08 -5.61
C GLN A 48 -5.98 -6.44 -5.76
N SER A 49 -5.56 -6.63 -7.02
CA SER A 49 -4.19 -6.98 -7.37
C SER A 49 -3.63 -5.98 -8.38
N PHE A 50 -2.43 -5.48 -8.14
CA PHE A 50 -1.71 -4.56 -9.03
C PHE A 50 -0.33 -5.13 -9.35
N GLN A 51 0.16 -4.92 -10.57
CA GLN A 51 1.44 -5.46 -11.03
C GLN A 51 2.32 -4.37 -11.64
N ASN A 52 3.63 -4.63 -11.72
CA ASN A 52 4.63 -3.74 -12.33
C ASN A 52 4.59 -2.30 -11.76
N ILE A 53 4.53 -2.18 -10.44
CA ILE A 53 4.46 -0.87 -9.77
C ILE A 53 5.89 -0.36 -9.53
N PRO A 54 6.23 0.89 -9.94
CA PRO A 54 7.53 1.45 -9.63
C PRO A 54 7.75 1.52 -8.11
N ALA A 55 8.93 1.13 -7.63
CA ALA A 55 9.29 1.23 -6.21
C ALA A 55 9.62 2.68 -5.81
N ARG A 56 9.91 2.89 -4.51
CA ARG A 56 10.35 4.18 -3.92
C ARG A 56 9.34 5.33 -4.07
N GLN A 57 8.05 5.01 -4.01
CA GLN A 57 6.98 6.00 -4.03
C GLN A 57 5.91 5.67 -2.98
N THR A 58 5.10 6.68 -2.65
CA THR A 58 3.85 6.50 -1.93
C THR A 58 2.72 6.31 -2.93
N ILE A 59 2.01 5.21 -2.78
CA ILE A 59 0.81 4.89 -3.55
C ILE A 59 -0.42 5.02 -2.66
N TYR A 60 -1.51 5.51 -3.23
CA TYR A 60 -2.81 5.55 -2.58
C TYR A 60 -3.78 4.68 -3.37
N ILE A 61 -4.53 3.84 -2.67
CA ILE A 61 -5.44 2.89 -3.30
C ILE A 61 -6.76 3.03 -2.56
N VAL A 62 -7.82 3.28 -3.32
CA VAL A 62 -9.19 3.30 -2.80
C VAL A 62 -9.83 1.96 -3.13
N GLU A 63 -10.54 1.41 -2.15
CA GLU A 63 -11.30 0.17 -2.32
C GLU A 63 -12.25 0.27 -3.51
N GLY A 64 -12.10 -0.66 -4.47
CA GLY A 64 -12.91 -0.69 -5.68
C GLY A 64 -12.44 0.25 -6.80
N GLU A 65 -11.43 1.09 -6.56
CA GLU A 65 -10.87 1.99 -7.55
C GLU A 65 -9.47 1.59 -8.02
N SER A 66 -8.84 2.50 -8.77
CA SER A 66 -7.49 2.37 -9.31
C SER A 66 -6.42 2.74 -8.29
N LEU A 67 -5.18 2.34 -8.57
CA LEU A 67 -4.00 2.76 -7.82
C LEU A 67 -3.56 4.16 -8.29
N TYR A 68 -3.42 5.08 -7.34
CA TYR A 68 -2.91 6.43 -7.56
C TYR A 68 -1.46 6.52 -7.09
N GLN A 69 -0.57 6.97 -7.98
CA GLN A 69 0.87 7.11 -7.72
C GLN A 69 1.22 8.51 -7.22
N ASN A 70 2.32 8.65 -6.48
CA ASN A 70 2.88 9.92 -6.03
C ASN A 70 1.92 10.81 -5.21
N THR A 71 1.22 10.21 -4.25
CA THR A 71 0.16 10.89 -3.49
C THR A 71 0.64 11.82 -2.38
N LEU A 72 1.95 11.92 -2.13
CA LEU A 72 2.54 12.94 -1.24
C LEU A 72 2.23 14.39 -1.67
N ILE A 73 1.71 14.58 -2.88
CA ILE A 73 1.33 15.88 -3.47
C ILE A 73 -0.16 16.20 -3.23
N LEU A 74 -0.99 15.23 -2.79
CA LEU A 74 -2.43 15.45 -2.60
C LEU A 74 -2.76 16.24 -1.33
N ASP A 75 -1.89 16.26 -0.33
CA ASP A 75 -2.10 16.96 0.94
C ASP A 75 -1.67 18.46 0.91
N GLN A 76 -1.15 18.93 -0.24
CA GLN A 76 -0.65 20.31 -0.42
C GLN A 76 -1.70 21.28 -1.00
N LYS A 77 -2.95 20.84 -1.18
CA LYS A 77 -4.07 21.74 -1.55
C LYS A 77 -5.05 21.86 -0.39
N LYS A 78 -4.69 22.69 0.58
CA LYS A 78 -5.66 23.32 1.48
C LYS A 78 -5.42 24.82 1.53
#